data_AF-A0A7K5XCE3-F1
#
_entry.id   AF-A0A7K5XCE3-F1
#
_cell.length_a   1.000
_cell.length_b   1.000
_cell.length_c   1.000
_cell.angle_alpha   90.00
_cell.angle_beta   90.00
_cell.angle_gamma   90.00
#
_symmetry.space_group_name_H-M   'P 1'
#
loop_
_entity.id
_entity.type
_entity.pdbx_description
1 polymer ?
#
loop_
_entity_poly.entity_id
_entity_poly.type
_entity_poly.pdbx_seq_one_letter_code
_entity_poly.pdbx_strand_id
1 'polypeptide(L)'
;GYYADRWKNLLIPMSSPTKTYFDTSDQDPFCMYNYLLDITTWNKNIRRGFVKVKITDYTGNTVESKMDSEASTFQQYKRVKILTGFNQDLDKISKISLTFSTKTLIGPKYKLRILQMKLKSLNNPER
;
A
#
# COMPACT_ATOMS: atom_id res chain seq x y z
N GLY A 1 13.39 3.58 -17.96
CA GLY A 1 13.93 2.26 -17.56
C GLY A 1 14.29 1.45 -18.78
N TYR A 2 15.16 0.44 -18.66
CA TYR A 2 15.69 -0.34 -19.78
C TYR A 2 14.59 -0.94 -20.69
N TYR A 3 13.50 -1.46 -20.10
CA TYR A 3 12.37 -2.06 -20.84
C TYR A 3 11.20 -1.10 -21.14
N ALA A 4 11.43 0.20 -21.16
CA ALA A 4 10.37 1.18 -21.44
C ALA A 4 9.86 1.11 -22.89
N ASP A 5 10.70 0.61 -23.81
CA ASP A 5 10.40 0.37 -25.22
C ASP A 5 9.22 -0.60 -25.43
N ARG A 6 8.98 -1.52 -24.48
CA ARG A 6 7.84 -2.45 -24.52
C ARG A 6 6.48 -1.74 -24.56
N TRP A 7 6.41 -0.47 -24.16
CA TRP A 7 5.18 0.34 -24.18
C TRP A 7 4.96 1.10 -25.48
N LYS A 8 5.90 1.04 -26.43
CA LYS A 8 5.88 1.84 -27.67
C LYS A 8 4.55 1.77 -28.43
N ASN A 9 4.02 0.56 -28.63
CA ASN A 9 2.78 0.35 -29.39
C ASN A 9 1.53 0.92 -28.69
N LEU A 10 1.57 1.06 -27.36
CA LEU A 10 0.49 1.65 -26.57
C LEU A 10 0.58 3.18 -26.51
N LEU A 11 1.80 3.73 -26.55
CA LEU A 11 2.05 5.16 -26.36
C LEU A 11 2.03 5.95 -27.68
N ILE A 12 2.48 5.37 -28.80
CA ILE A 12 2.49 6.05 -30.12
C ILE A 12 1.10 6.58 -30.54
N PRO A 13 0.00 5.82 -30.36
CA PRO A 13 -1.32 6.31 -30.72
C PRO A 13 -1.83 7.45 -29.83
N MET A 14 -1.22 7.69 -28.66
CA MET A 14 -1.60 8.80 -27.79
C MET A 14 -1.08 10.10 -28.40
N SER A 15 -1.99 10.99 -28.81
CA SER A 15 -1.68 12.26 -29.45
C SER A 15 -1.01 13.29 -28.53
N SER A 16 -0.86 12.98 -27.24
CA SER A 16 -0.29 13.86 -26.22
C SER A 16 0.82 13.15 -25.42
N PRO A 17 1.80 13.90 -24.87
CA PRO A 17 2.86 13.32 -24.06
C PRO A 17 2.30 12.59 -22.83
N THR A 18 2.62 11.30 -22.70
CA THR A 18 2.25 10.50 -21.54
C THR A 18 3.18 10.78 -20.37
N LYS A 19 2.61 11.10 -19.21
CA LYS A 19 3.34 11.23 -17.94
C LYS A 19 3.15 9.95 -17.12
N THR A 20 4.20 9.48 -16.49
CA THR A 20 4.16 8.33 -15.58
C THR A 20 4.83 8.70 -14.26
N TYR A 21 4.33 8.11 -13.18
CA TYR A 21 4.78 8.38 -11.82
C TYR A 21 4.96 7.05 -11.10
N PHE A 22 6.05 6.93 -10.35
CA PHE A 22 6.32 5.77 -9.50
C PHE A 22 7.25 6.19 -8.38
N ASP A 23 7.10 5.54 -7.23
CA ASP A 23 8.02 5.68 -6.11
C ASP A 23 9.20 4.72 -6.27
N THR A 24 10.31 5.08 -5.63
CA THR A 24 11.53 4.26 -5.57
C THR A 24 11.93 4.02 -4.13
N SER A 25 12.67 2.95 -3.85
CA SER A 25 13.31 2.78 -2.54
C SER A 25 14.50 3.72 -2.40
N ASP A 26 14.98 3.91 -1.17
CA ASP A 26 16.22 4.64 -0.88
C ASP A 26 17.46 3.72 -0.91
N GLN A 27 17.26 2.42 -1.12
CA GLN A 27 18.30 1.40 -1.21
C GLN A 27 18.45 0.93 -2.66
N ASP A 28 19.68 0.76 -3.13
CA ASP A 28 19.99 0.05 -4.38
C ASP A 28 19.36 -1.36 -4.37
N PRO A 29 18.73 -1.83 -5.47
CA PRO A 29 18.64 -1.24 -6.81
C PRO A 29 17.46 -0.27 -7.01
N PHE A 30 17.03 0.42 -5.96
CA PHE A 30 15.95 1.43 -5.93
C PHE A 30 14.54 0.89 -6.26
N CYS A 31 14.37 -0.43 -6.24
CA CYS A 31 13.11 -1.11 -6.53
C CYS A 31 12.05 -0.87 -5.46
N MET A 32 10.81 -0.61 -5.91
CA MET A 32 9.62 -0.51 -5.06
C MET A 32 8.50 -1.35 -5.65
N TYR A 33 7.88 -2.16 -4.78
CA TYR A 33 6.74 -3.01 -5.12
C TYR A 33 5.48 -2.42 -4.50
N ASN A 34 4.60 -1.92 -5.35
CA ASN A 34 3.44 -1.14 -4.96
C ASN A 34 2.19 -2.00 -4.92
N TYR A 35 1.41 -1.81 -3.87
CA TYR A 35 0.15 -2.49 -3.63
C TYR A 35 -0.94 -1.47 -3.32
N LEU A 36 -2.15 -1.76 -3.75
CA LEU A 36 -3.36 -1.06 -3.32
C LEU A 36 -3.99 -1.83 -2.16
N LEU A 37 -4.07 -1.21 -1.00
CA LEU A 37 -4.76 -1.74 0.17
C LEU A 37 -6.13 -1.07 0.32
N ASP A 38 -7.18 -1.86 0.15
CA ASP A 38 -8.55 -1.47 0.47
C ASP A 38 -8.88 -1.91 1.90
N ILE A 39 -9.28 -0.95 2.75
CA ILE A 39 -9.67 -1.20 4.15
C ILE A 39 -11.12 -0.77 4.34
N THR A 40 -11.96 -1.66 4.86
CA THR A 40 -13.30 -1.32 5.35
C THR A 40 -13.34 -1.51 6.87
N THR A 41 -13.82 -0.50 7.59
CA THR A 41 -13.81 -0.50 9.07
C THR A 41 -15.21 -0.60 9.66
N TRP A 42 -15.32 -1.05 10.91
CA TRP A 42 -16.58 -1.12 11.68
C TRP A 42 -16.52 -0.33 12.99
N ASN A 43 -15.63 0.67 13.06
CA ASN A 43 -15.56 1.59 14.20
C ASN A 43 -16.87 2.38 14.33
N LYS A 44 -17.40 2.55 15.54
CA LYS A 44 -18.55 3.45 15.79
C LYS A 44 -18.19 4.92 15.51
N ASN A 45 -17.01 5.35 15.96
CA ASN A 45 -16.53 6.73 15.80
C ASN A 45 -15.49 6.80 14.68
N ILE A 46 -15.43 7.96 14.03
CA ILE A 46 -14.41 8.27 13.03
C ILE A 46 -13.02 8.13 13.64
N ARG A 47 -12.12 7.44 12.94
CA ARG A 47 -10.71 7.33 13.30
C ARG A 47 -9.88 8.02 12.23
N ARG A 48 -9.03 8.95 12.62
CA ARG A 48 -8.04 9.55 11.73
C ARG A 48 -6.65 9.16 12.22
N GLY A 49 -5.82 8.65 11.31
CA GLY A 49 -4.48 8.22 11.66
C GLY A 49 -3.72 7.65 10.48
N PHE A 50 -2.50 7.26 10.76
CA PHE A 50 -1.54 6.72 9.81
C PHE A 50 -1.54 5.20 9.91
N VAL A 51 -1.24 4.54 8.81
CA VAL A 51 -1.07 3.09 8.79
C VAL A 51 0.31 2.70 8.29
N LYS A 52 0.76 1.55 8.77
CA LYS A 52 1.87 0.79 8.22
C LYS A 52 1.40 -0.63 7.97
N VAL A 53 1.77 -1.19 6.83
CA VAL A 53 1.40 -2.54 6.43
C VAL A 53 2.62 -3.44 6.57
N LYS A 54 2.41 -4.65 7.07
CA LYS A 54 3.39 -5.73 7.05
C LYS A 54 2.78 -6.93 6.34
N ILE A 55 3.50 -7.49 5.38
CA ILE A 55 3.13 -8.73 4.71
C ILE A 55 4.09 -9.84 5.11
N THR A 56 3.62 -11.08 5.07
CA THR A 56 4.39 -12.26 5.45
C THR A 56 4.12 -13.36 4.44
N ASP A 57 5.16 -14.09 4.04
CA ASP A 57 5.03 -15.25 3.16
C ASP A 57 4.76 -16.55 3.94
N TYR A 58 4.64 -17.68 3.24
CA TYR A 58 4.39 -18.98 3.87
C TYR A 58 5.61 -19.57 4.61
N THR A 59 6.81 -19.05 4.37
CA THR A 59 8.05 -19.46 5.06
C THR A 59 8.35 -18.60 6.28
N GLY A 60 7.58 -17.53 6.50
CA GLY A 60 7.72 -16.62 7.63
C GLY A 60 8.54 -15.36 7.34
N ASN A 61 9.01 -15.14 6.10
CA ASN A 61 9.69 -13.90 5.75
C ASN A 61 8.69 -12.75 5.76
N THR A 62 9.12 -11.59 6.24
CA THR A 62 8.26 -10.42 6.38
C THR A 62 8.88 -9.19 5.76
N VAL A 63 8.06 -8.37 5.10
CA VAL A 63 8.44 -7.02 4.67
C VAL A 63 7.41 -6.02 5.15
N GLU A 64 7.88 -4.83 5.53
CA GLU A 64 7.05 -3.73 6.00
C GLU A 64 7.04 -2.59 4.99
N SER A 65 5.90 -1.92 4.87
CA SER A 65 5.81 -0.67 4.14
C SER A 65 6.44 0.46 4.93
N LYS A 66 6.76 1.55 4.23
CA LYS A 66 6.87 2.85 4.89
C LYS A 66 5.52 3.22 5.50
N MET A 67 5.54 3.94 6.60
CA MET A 67 4.33 4.54 7.17
C MET A 67 3.81 5.57 6.16
N ASP A 68 2.49 5.62 5.97
CA ASP A 68 1.90 6.61 5.07
C ASP A 68 2.33 8.04 5.46
N SER A 69 2.58 8.87 4.44
CA SER A 69 2.92 10.29 4.62
C SER A 69 1.74 11.09 5.18
N GLU A 70 0.52 10.71 4.81
CA GLU A 70 -0.72 11.40 5.19
C GLU A 70 -1.62 10.54 6.07
N ALA A 71 -2.36 11.19 6.97
CA ALA A 71 -3.32 10.51 7.83
C ALA A 71 -4.62 10.22 7.07
N SER A 72 -4.99 8.95 7.02
CA SER A 72 -6.27 8.48 6.48
C SER A 72 -7.41 8.65 7.48
N THR A 73 -8.62 8.88 6.95
CA THR A 73 -9.86 8.97 7.75
C THR A 73 -10.72 7.73 7.53
N PHE A 74 -10.95 6.98 8.59
CA PHE A 74 -11.70 5.74 8.61
C PHE A 74 -13.08 5.98 9.24
N GLN A 75 -14.12 5.76 8.44
CA GLN A 75 -15.52 5.84 8.88
C GLN A 75 -16.15 4.45 8.81
N GLN A 76 -17.21 4.23 9.59
CA GLN A 76 -17.92 2.96 9.62
C GLN A 76 -18.41 2.57 8.23
N TYR A 77 -18.11 1.34 7.82
CA TYR A 77 -18.51 0.71 6.54
C TYR A 77 -18.05 1.42 5.27
N LYS A 78 -17.25 2.48 5.38
CA LYS A 78 -16.61 3.11 4.22
C LYS A 78 -15.30 2.43 3.90
N ARG A 79 -15.08 2.23 2.59
CA ARG A 79 -13.83 1.72 2.04
C ARG A 79 -12.85 2.88 1.88
N VAL A 80 -11.65 2.70 2.42
CA VAL A 80 -10.50 3.59 2.22
C VAL A 80 -9.48 2.85 1.38
N LYS A 81 -8.88 3.55 0.41
CA LYS A 81 -7.84 3.01 -0.45
C LYS A 81 -6.51 3.65 -0.10
N ILE A 82 -5.48 2.83 0.06
CA ILE A 82 -4.15 3.28 0.47
C ILE A 82 -3.13 2.65 -0.49
N LEU A 83 -2.28 3.49 -1.08
CA LEU A 83 -1.13 3.04 -1.86
C LEU A 83 0.01 2.76 -0.89
N THR A 84 0.54 1.54 -0.93
CA THR A 84 1.61 1.11 -0.04
C THR A 84 2.74 0.47 -0.82
N GLY A 85 3.98 0.86 -0.53
CA GLY A 85 5.18 0.39 -1.20
C GLY A 85 6.06 -0.45 -0.28
N PHE A 86 6.60 -1.55 -0.81
CA PHE A 86 7.57 -2.43 -0.15
C PHE A 86 8.89 -2.45 -0.92
N ASN A 87 10.02 -2.53 -0.22
CA ASN A 87 11.35 -2.63 -0.83
C ASN A 87 11.68 -4.03 -1.37
N GLN A 88 10.86 -5.03 -1.06
CA GLN A 88 11.01 -6.41 -1.50
C GLN A 88 9.65 -6.97 -1.94
N ASP A 89 9.62 -7.75 -3.01
CA ASP A 89 8.43 -8.52 -3.40
C ASP A 89 8.40 -9.84 -2.66
N LEU A 90 7.25 -10.16 -2.06
CA LEU A 90 6.95 -11.49 -1.55
C LEU A 90 5.94 -12.14 -2.49
N ASP A 91 6.30 -13.26 -3.10
CA ASP A 91 5.44 -13.87 -4.10
C ASP A 91 4.11 -14.36 -3.52
N LYS A 92 4.16 -15.30 -2.57
CA LYS A 92 2.96 -15.88 -1.96
C LYS A 92 2.75 -15.32 -0.57
N ILE A 93 1.84 -14.34 -0.47
CA ILE A 93 1.47 -13.70 0.80
C ILE A 93 0.52 -14.62 1.57
N SER A 94 0.92 -15.00 2.79
CA SER A 94 0.13 -15.81 3.71
C SER A 94 -0.63 -14.95 4.72
N LYS A 95 -0.07 -13.79 5.10
CA LYS A 95 -0.62 -12.92 6.14
C LYS A 95 -0.39 -11.45 5.84
N ILE A 96 -1.39 -10.64 6.18
CA ILE A 96 -1.33 -9.18 6.18
C ILE A 96 -1.53 -8.70 7.63
N SER A 97 -0.68 -7.81 8.09
CA SER A 97 -0.77 -7.15 9.40
C SER A 97 -0.79 -5.65 9.22
N LEU A 98 -1.58 -4.95 10.04
CA LEU A 98 -1.71 -3.50 9.99
C LEU A 98 -1.35 -2.90 11.35
N THR A 99 -0.49 -1.89 11.32
CA THR A 99 -0.24 -1.01 12.46
C THR A 99 -0.98 0.30 12.22
N PHE A 100 -1.86 0.69 13.15
CA PHE A 100 -2.54 1.99 13.13
C PHE A 100 -1.96 2.89 14.23
N SER A 101 -1.70 4.16 13.90
CA SER A 101 -1.20 5.15 14.86
C SER A 101 -1.80 6.53 14.62
N THR A 102 -2.09 7.24 15.70
CA THR A 102 -2.46 8.67 15.65
C THR A 102 -1.23 9.59 15.78
N LYS A 103 -0.01 9.02 15.86
CA LYS A 103 1.25 9.71 16.17
C LYS A 103 1.23 10.54 17.48
N THR A 104 0.25 10.30 18.35
CA THR A 104 0.15 10.96 19.65
C THR A 104 0.84 10.11 20.71
N LEU A 105 1.85 10.65 21.39
CA LEU A 105 2.58 9.96 22.46
C LEU A 105 1.80 9.97 23.78
N ILE A 106 1.03 11.03 24.03
CA ILE A 106 0.28 11.26 25.26
C ILE A 106 -1.21 11.32 24.91
N GLY A 107 -2.03 10.46 25.51
CA GLY A 107 -3.47 10.45 25.30
C GLY A 107 -4.07 9.04 25.20
N PRO A 108 -5.39 8.95 24.98
CA PRO A 108 -6.08 7.68 24.89
C PRO A 108 -5.64 6.88 23.67
N LYS A 109 -5.36 5.59 23.87
CA LYS A 109 -5.03 4.66 22.77
C LYS A 109 -6.29 4.33 21.98
N TYR A 110 -6.35 4.80 20.74
CA TYR A 110 -7.46 4.51 19.83
C TYR A 110 -7.23 3.21 19.06
N LYS A 111 -8.21 2.31 19.11
CA LYS A 111 -8.21 1.08 18.32
C LYS A 111 -8.92 1.31 16.98
N LEU A 112 -8.35 0.78 15.91
CA LEU A 112 -8.97 0.67 14.60
C LEU A 112 -9.60 -0.72 14.45
N ARG A 113 -10.92 -0.77 14.29
CA ARG A 113 -11.70 -2.00 14.10
C ARG A 113 -11.93 -2.25 12.62
N ILE A 114 -11.29 -3.27 12.07
CA ILE A 114 -11.31 -3.61 10.65
C ILE A 114 -12.34 -4.72 10.41
N LEU A 115 -13.13 -4.55 9.35
CA LEU A 115 -14.08 -5.55 8.88
C LEU A 115 -13.49 -6.37 7.73
N GLN A 116 -12.82 -5.69 6.80
CA GLN A 116 -12.21 -6.31 5.64
C GLN A 116 -10.93 -5.58 5.24
N MET A 117 -9.94 -6.34 4.80
CA MET A 117 -8.75 -5.86 4.10
C MET A 117 -8.61 -6.62 2.80
N LYS A 118 -8.29 -5.90 1.72
CA LYS A 118 -7.93 -6.50 0.43
C LYS A 118 -6.67 -5.83 -0.09
N LEU A 119 -5.65 -6.63 -0.36
CA LEU A 119 -4.38 -6.17 -0.90
C LEU A 119 -4.30 -6.62 -2.37
N LYS A 120 -3.98 -5.68 -3.27
CA LYS A 120 -3.82 -5.97 -4.71
C LYS A 120 -2.44 -5.50 -5.16
N SER A 121 -1.66 -6.39 -5.77
CA SER A 121 -0.38 -6.02 -6.38
C SER A 121 -0.62 -5.17 -7.63
N LEU A 122 0.12 -4.07 -7.76
CA LEU A 122 0.12 -3.24 -8.97
C LEU A 122 1.20 -3.69 -9.96
N ASN A 123 2.31 -4.23 -9.44
CA ASN A 123 3.40 -4.75 -10.27
C ASN A 123 3.04 -6.11 -10.89
N ASN A 124 2.28 -6.95 -10.18
CA ASN A 124 1.86 -8.29 -10.63
C ASN A 124 0.33 -8.46 -10.45
N PRO A 125 -0.52 -7.89 -11.33
CA PRO A 125 -1.97 -7.83 -11.13
C PRO A 125 -2.71 -9.17 -11.14
N GLU A 126 -2.11 -10.20 -11.72
CA GLU A 126 -2.68 -11.56 -11.87
C GLU A 126 -2.49 -12.46 -10.62
N ARG A 127 -1.87 -11.93 -9.56
CA ARG A 127 -1.64 -12.63 -8.29
C ARG A 127 -2.89 -12.70 -7.41
#